data_AF-A0A1C5EKC9-F1
#
_entry.id   AF-A0A1C5EKC9-F1
#
_cell.length_a   1.000
_cell.length_b   1.000
_cell.length_c   1.000
_cell.angle_alpha   90.00
_cell.angle_beta   90.00
_cell.angle_gamma   90.00
#
_symmetry.space_group_name_H-M   'P 1'
#
loop_
_entity.id
_entity.type
_entity.pdbx_description
1 polymer ?
#
loop_
_entity_poly.entity_id
_entity_poly.type
_entity_poly.pdbx_seq_one_letter_code
_entity_poly.pdbx_strand_id
1 'polypeptide(L)' 'MAEPTVMVLGATGNTGSKVLRMVRAEGARALAATRRPEAGAA' A
#
# COMPACT_ATOMS: atom_id res chain seq x y z
N MET A 1 5.94 1.99 -22.29
CA MET A 1 4.74 1.45 -21.61
C MET A 1 4.48 2.34 -20.41
N ALA A 2 3.26 2.83 -20.20
CA ALA A 2 2.97 3.63 -19.01
C ALA A 2 3.15 2.78 -17.75
N GLU A 3 3.76 3.34 -16.72
CA GLU A 3 3.96 2.66 -15.44
C GLU A 3 2.59 2.31 -14.82
N PRO A 4 2.30 1.04 -14.51
CA PRO A 4 1.02 0.66 -13.93
C PRO A 4 0.91 1.25 -12.52
N THR A 5 -0.28 1.77 -12.18
CA THR A 5 -0.59 2.26 -10.83
C THR A 5 -1.46 1.24 -10.11
N VAL A 6 -1.06 0.84 -8.90
CA VAL A 6 -1.72 -0.19 -8.09
C VAL A 6 -2.12 0.38 -6.73
N MET A 7 -3.39 0.23 -6.36
CA MET A 7 -3.90 0.59 -5.03
C MET A 7 -4.02 -0.65 -4.14
N VAL A 8 -3.39 -0.62 -2.97
CA VAL A 8 -3.42 -1.70 -1.98
C VAL A 8 -4.30 -1.29 -0.80
N LEU A 9 -5.40 -2.01 -0.59
CA LEU A 9 -6.24 -1.89 0.61
C LEU A 9 -5.63 -2.68 1.78
N GLY A 10 -5.78 -2.19 3.01
CA GLY A 10 -5.16 -2.82 4.18
C GLY A 10 -3.63 -2.79 4.12
N ALA A 11 -3.06 -1.74 3.52
CA ALA A 11 -1.63 -1.63 3.21
C ALA A 11 -0.71 -1.72 4.44
N THR A 12 -1.22 -1.46 5.63
CA THR A 12 -0.48 -1.56 6.90
C THR A 12 -0.54 -2.94 7.54
N GLY A 13 -1.34 -3.87 7.02
CA GLY A 13 -1.41 -5.25 7.50
C GLY A 13 -0.17 -6.07 7.11
N ASN A 14 -0.02 -7.25 7.71
CA ASN A 14 1.10 -8.17 7.44
C ASN A 14 1.24 -8.48 5.93
N THR A 15 0.14 -8.82 5.26
CA THR A 15 0.15 -9.11 3.82
C THR A 15 0.26 -7.84 2.98
N GLY A 16 -0.55 -6.82 3.27
CA GLY A 16 -0.59 -5.57 2.51
C GLY A 16 0.78 -4.88 2.44
N SER A 17 1.53 -4.88 3.54
CA SER A 17 2.87 -4.29 3.59
C SER A 17 3.89 -5.02 2.72
N LYS A 18 3.78 -6.35 2.58
CA LYS A 18 4.63 -7.16 1.68
C LYS A 18 4.25 -6.95 0.22
N VAL A 19 2.95 -6.93 -0.08
CA VAL A 19 2.44 -6.64 -1.43
C VAL A 19 2.90 -5.27 -1.90
N LEU A 20 2.86 -4.25 -1.03
CA LEU A 20 3.31 -2.90 -1.38
C LEU A 20 4.79 -2.85 -1.77
N ARG A 21 5.64 -3.63 -1.09
CA ARG A 21 7.07 -3.77 -1.42
C ARG A 21 7.28 -4.48 -2.75
N MET A 22 6.56 -5.58 -2.96
CA MET A 22 6.63 -6.36 -4.20
C MET A 22 6.21 -5.52 -5.41
N VAL A 23 5.07 -4.83 -5.35
CA VAL A 23 4.57 -3.96 -6.44
C VAL A 23 5.60 -2.89 -6.82
N ARG A 24 6.25 -2.27 -5.83
CA ARG A 24 7.32 -1.30 -6.10
C ARG A 24 8.55 -1.93 -6.73
N ALA A 25 8.94 -3.15 -6.31
CA ALA A 25 10.06 -3.87 -6.88
C ALA A 25 9.83 -4.26 -8.35
N GLU A 26 8.58 -4.50 -8.74
CA GLU A 26 8.16 -4.73 -10.14
C GLU A 26 8.06 -3.43 -10.97
N GLY A 27 8.45 -2.29 -10.41
CA GLY A 27 8.47 -1.00 -11.12
C GLY A 27 7.08 -0.39 -11.32
N ALA A 28 6.11 -0.75 -10.48
CA ALA A 28 4.78 -0.13 -10.49
C ALA A 28 4.65 0.98 -9.44
N ARG A 29 3.80 1.96 -9.75
CA ARG A 29 3.44 3.04 -8.82
C ARG A 29 2.45 2.51 -7.79
N ALA A 30 2.89 2.36 -6.53
CA ALA A 30 2.04 1.83 -5.46
C ALA A 30 1.37 2.95 -4.62
N LEU A 31 0.04 2.85 -4.47
CA LEU A 31 -0.78 3.66 -3.57
C LEU A 31 -1.22 2.79 -2.37
N ALA A 32 -0.98 3.28 -1.16
CA ALA A 32 -1.35 2.62 0.08
C ALA A 32 -2.65 3.21 0.64
N ALA A 33 -3.73 2.44 0.68
CA ALA A 33 -4.94 2.85 1.36
C ALA A 33 -4.90 2.42 2.83
N THR A 34 -5.00 3.39 3.72
CA THR A 34 -5.01 3.18 5.18
C THR A 34 -6.23 3.84 5.79
N ARG A 35 -6.71 3.28 6.90
CA ARG A 35 -7.72 3.97 7.71
C ARG A 35 -7.06 5.17 8.37
N ARG A 36 -7.80 6.28 8.49
CA ARG A 36 -7.38 7.37 9.36
C ARG A 36 -7.31 6.82 10.79
N PRO A 37 -6.22 7.07 11.54
CA PRO A 37 -6.18 6.70 12.95
C PRO A 37 -7.33 7.39 13.68
N GLU A 38 -8.04 6.65 14.54
CA GLU A 38 -9.04 7.24 15.42
C GLU A 38 -8.32 8.16 16.43
N ALA A 39 -8.89 9.33 16.69
CA ALA A 39 -8.32 10.26 17.66
C ALA A 39 -8.33 9.60 19.05
N GLY A 40 -7.15 9.22 19.54
CA GLY A 40 -6.97 8.59 20.86
C GLY A 40 -6.27 7.23 20.87
N ALA A 41 -5.94 6.65 19.72
CA ALA A 41 -5.07 5.47 19.67
C ALA A 41 -3.61 5.89 19.91
N ALA A 42 -3.18 5.84 21.18
CA ALA A 42 -1.80 5.97 21.64
C ALA A 42 -1.18 4.57 21.85
#